data_AF-A0A6C0F8Y8-F1
#
_entry.id   AF-A0A6C0F8Y8-F1
#
_cell.length_a   1.000
_cell.length_b   1.000
_cell.length_c   1.000
_cell.angle_alpha   90.00
_cell.angle_beta   90.00
_cell.angle_gamma   90.00
#
_symmetry.space_group_name_H-M   'P 1'
#
loop_
_entity.id
_entity.type
_entity.pdbx_description
1 polymer ?
#
loop_
_entity_poly.entity_id
_entity_poly.type
_entity_poly.pdbx_seq_one_letter_code
_entity_poly.pdbx_strand_id
1 'polypeptide(L)'
;MVNKTKQQRPVKTTITRSSGYEPPYKPNAWNNRSKPQIKATHNCYSYMLNDLHKIARHGKPQPGWALGKPKQSSPFNNHLNCKEITDRVLADNPQTIRIIDQEIAFHKPAHKNHYKGFLMISPGNDYHFARQDNRLITIYRKMHELKLLDFLLQMKKITLNNNTLHIKPNNKRFLAKIFMLFVNRYMKPIVELANTTFPKQMLTTKNPIKQLKHIHKCSFTWSHKPGATNATDKDASNNMILNPMNANWNYSPKGSLNYSENCCFFEIPNNNIADTLSTGVNKIHHNKRNNPLNIRKNISHETNDMIYQKLLKLVLS
;
A
#
# COMPACT_ATOMS: atom_id res chain seq x y z
N MET A 1 -42.97 23.39 2.44
CA MET A 1 -42.46 22.36 1.49
C MET A 1 -41.08 21.93 1.96
N VAL A 2 -40.97 20.73 2.50
CA VAL A 2 -39.74 20.20 3.13
C VAL A 2 -38.81 19.70 2.03
N ASN A 3 -37.65 20.35 1.89
CA ASN A 3 -36.57 19.90 1.03
C ASN A 3 -36.04 18.55 1.53
N LYS A 4 -36.43 17.47 0.85
CA LYS A 4 -35.86 16.14 1.05
C LYS A 4 -34.39 16.19 0.67
N THR A 5 -33.53 16.28 1.68
CA THR A 5 -32.11 15.94 1.58
C THR A 5 -31.98 14.58 0.90
N LYS A 6 -31.28 14.55 -0.24
CA LYS A 6 -30.83 13.29 -0.87
C LYS A 6 -30.02 12.52 0.17
N GLN A 7 -30.63 11.54 0.82
CA GLN A 7 -29.91 10.54 1.59
C GLN A 7 -28.86 9.92 0.65
N GLN A 8 -27.58 10.16 0.96
CA GLN A 8 -26.49 9.44 0.31
C GLN A 8 -26.75 7.95 0.52
N ARG A 9 -26.95 7.22 -0.58
CA ARG A 9 -27.04 5.77 -0.55
C ARG A 9 -25.78 5.24 0.13
N PRO A 10 -25.87 4.22 1.01
CA PRO A 10 -24.69 3.62 1.61
C PRO A 10 -23.82 3.08 0.48
N VAL A 11 -22.65 3.69 0.27
CA VAL A 11 -21.65 3.21 -0.66
C VAL A 11 -21.34 1.78 -0.24
N LYS A 12 -21.65 0.78 -1.08
CA LYS A 12 -21.15 -0.58 -0.89
C LYS A 12 -19.63 -0.46 -0.81
N THR A 13 -19.07 -0.49 0.40
CA THR A 13 -17.63 -0.41 0.66
C THR A 13 -16.94 -1.51 -0.10
N THR A 14 -16.43 -1.17 -1.28
CA THR A 14 -15.82 -2.14 -2.17
C THR A 14 -14.31 -1.97 -2.03
N ILE A 15 -13.66 -3.05 -1.61
CA ILE A 15 -12.22 -3.09 -1.35
C ILE A 15 -11.52 -3.27 -2.70
N THR A 16 -10.50 -2.45 -2.98
CA THR A 16 -9.73 -2.56 -4.22
C THR A 16 -9.07 -3.94 -4.34
N ARG A 17 -9.14 -4.56 -5.53
CA ARG A 17 -8.48 -5.86 -5.75
C ARG A 17 -6.95 -5.75 -5.66
N SER A 18 -6.33 -6.78 -5.11
CA SER A 18 -4.88 -6.91 -4.93
C SER A 18 -4.25 -7.90 -5.92
N SER A 19 -3.03 -7.62 -6.36
CA SER A 19 -2.17 -8.52 -7.13
C SER A 19 -1.40 -9.51 -6.26
N GLY A 20 -1.26 -9.18 -4.97
CA GLY A 20 -0.43 -9.89 -4.00
C GLY A 20 1.02 -9.44 -3.99
N TYR A 21 1.38 -8.36 -4.71
CA TYR A 21 2.73 -7.79 -4.73
C TYR A 21 2.81 -6.41 -4.05
N GLU A 22 1.77 -6.01 -3.33
CA GLU A 22 1.73 -4.78 -2.55
C GLU A 22 2.78 -4.75 -1.44
N PRO A 23 3.49 -3.63 -1.22
CA PRO A 23 4.41 -3.50 -0.09
C PRO A 23 3.72 -3.71 1.27
N PRO A 24 4.48 -4.05 2.33
CA PRO A 24 3.91 -4.05 3.67
C PRO A 24 3.57 -2.64 4.15
N TYR A 25 2.44 -2.52 4.82
CA TYR A 25 2.16 -1.33 5.65
C TYR A 25 3.07 -1.35 6.89
N LYS A 26 4.20 -0.63 6.82
CA LYS A 26 5.23 -0.58 7.86
C LYS A 26 5.47 0.86 8.35
N PRO A 27 4.47 1.55 8.94
CA PRO A 27 4.57 2.96 9.31
C PRO A 27 5.76 3.23 10.24
N ASN A 28 6.14 2.30 11.12
CA ASN A 28 7.31 2.45 11.99
C ASN A 28 8.64 2.62 11.23
N ALA A 29 8.76 2.04 10.02
CA ALA A 29 9.95 2.27 9.20
C ALA A 29 9.99 3.68 8.62
N TRP A 30 8.83 4.23 8.26
CA TRP A 30 8.68 5.58 7.68
C TRP A 30 8.61 6.70 8.73
N ASN A 31 8.19 6.36 9.95
CA ASN A 31 7.92 7.28 11.05
C ASN A 31 8.96 7.12 12.18
N ASN A 32 10.14 6.59 11.86
CA ASN A 32 11.18 6.29 12.84
C ASN A 32 11.58 7.57 13.61
N ARG A 33 11.20 7.65 14.89
CA ARG A 33 11.47 8.80 15.76
C ARG A 33 12.96 9.01 16.02
N SER A 34 13.76 7.94 16.00
CA SER A 34 15.22 8.01 16.13
C SER A 34 15.91 8.53 14.86
N LYS A 35 15.18 8.67 13.75
CA LYS A 35 15.69 9.20 12.47
C LYS A 35 14.75 10.27 11.89
N PRO A 36 14.55 11.40 12.60
CA PRO A 36 13.55 12.41 12.22
C PRO A 36 13.83 13.04 10.86
N GLN A 37 15.11 13.15 10.47
CA GLN A 37 15.50 13.69 9.16
C GLN A 37 15.05 12.79 8.01
N ILE A 38 15.14 11.45 8.16
CA ILE A 38 14.61 10.53 7.16
C ILE A 38 13.09 10.71 7.03
N LYS A 39 12.38 10.84 8.15
CA LYS A 39 10.93 11.08 8.14
C LYS A 39 10.57 12.37 7.40
N ALA A 40 11.34 13.43 7.62
CA ALA A 40 11.07 14.77 7.09
C ALA A 40 11.31 14.89 5.58
N THR A 41 12.26 14.12 5.04
CA THR A 41 12.70 14.24 3.64
C THR A 41 12.02 13.25 2.68
N HIS A 42 11.26 12.29 3.19
CA HIS A 42 10.45 11.37 2.39
C HIS A 42 9.00 11.84 2.44
N ASN A 43 8.36 12.08 1.31
CA ASN A 43 6.97 12.54 1.20
C ASN A 43 6.06 11.50 0.53
N CYS A 44 4.84 11.89 0.19
CA CYS A 44 3.83 11.05 -0.46
C CYS A 44 4.33 10.39 -1.75
N TYR A 45 5.14 11.09 -2.55
CA TYR A 45 5.66 10.55 -3.81
C TYR A 45 6.65 9.40 -3.57
N SER A 46 7.68 9.62 -2.75
CA SER A 46 8.59 8.52 -2.35
C SER A 46 7.89 7.39 -1.61
N TYR A 47 6.84 7.71 -0.84
CA TYR A 47 6.06 6.71 -0.12
C TYR A 47 5.29 5.80 -1.08
N MET A 48 4.59 6.38 -2.05
CA MET A 48 3.88 5.65 -3.12
C MET A 48 4.81 4.69 -3.86
N LEU A 49 6.03 5.14 -4.17
CA LEU A 49 7.06 4.35 -4.86
C LEU A 49 7.82 3.37 -3.95
N ASN A 50 7.44 3.27 -2.67
CA ASN A 50 8.10 2.44 -1.66
C ASN A 50 9.62 2.72 -1.56
N ASP A 51 10.04 3.95 -1.84
CA ASP A 51 11.43 4.35 -1.97
C ASP A 51 11.94 5.01 -0.68
N LEU A 52 12.20 4.19 0.35
CA LEU A 52 12.75 4.64 1.62
C LEU A 52 14.28 4.56 1.60
N HIS A 53 14.98 5.65 1.90
CA HIS A 53 16.44 5.66 2.01
C HIS A 53 16.92 5.39 3.46
N LYS A 54 18.12 4.82 3.60
CA LYS A 54 18.83 4.61 4.88
C LYS A 54 19.33 5.92 5.52
N ILE A 55 19.46 6.97 4.70
CA ILE A 55 19.90 8.32 5.06
C ILE A 55 18.85 9.35 4.62
N ALA A 56 18.94 10.58 5.14
CA ALA A 56 18.08 11.68 4.73
C ALA A 56 18.33 12.04 3.25
N ARG A 57 17.29 12.53 2.57
CA ARG A 57 17.42 13.08 1.21
C ARG A 57 17.77 14.57 1.31
N HIS A 58 18.45 15.10 0.30
CA HIS A 58 18.75 16.54 0.23
C HIS A 58 17.49 17.42 0.15
N GLY A 59 16.35 16.84 -0.25
CA GLY A 59 15.06 17.51 -0.26
C GLY A 59 13.92 16.51 -0.44
N LYS A 60 12.68 16.99 -0.32
CA LYS A 60 11.50 16.18 -0.61
C LYS A 60 11.41 15.94 -2.12
N PRO A 61 11.30 14.69 -2.56
CA PRO A 61 11.23 14.40 -3.99
C PRO A 61 9.98 14.98 -4.63
N GLN A 62 10.09 15.37 -5.90
CA GLN A 62 9.00 15.92 -6.72
C GLN A 62 8.95 15.16 -8.04
N PRO A 63 7.77 14.78 -8.55
CA PRO A 63 7.65 14.15 -9.87
C PRO A 63 8.28 15.01 -10.98
N GLY A 64 9.00 14.35 -11.87
CA GLY A 64 9.63 14.91 -13.07
C GLY A 64 11.07 15.41 -12.87
N TRP A 65 11.56 15.49 -11.63
CA TRP A 65 12.90 16.01 -11.36
C TRP A 65 14.02 15.04 -11.74
N ALA A 66 13.77 13.73 -11.81
CA ALA A 66 14.82 12.77 -12.14
C ALA A 66 15.36 12.94 -13.58
N LEU A 67 14.52 13.50 -14.47
CA LEU A 67 14.87 13.88 -15.83
C LEU A 67 15.05 15.39 -16.05
N GLY A 68 15.25 16.16 -14.98
CA GLY A 68 15.60 17.58 -15.08
C GLY A 68 14.45 18.53 -15.42
N LYS A 69 13.18 18.12 -15.27
CA LYS A 69 12.08 19.09 -15.33
C LYS A 69 12.21 20.03 -14.13
N PRO A 70 12.16 21.37 -14.32
CA PRO A 70 12.31 22.32 -13.23
C PRO A 70 11.23 22.10 -12.15
N LYS A 71 11.56 22.52 -10.92
CA LYS A 71 10.58 22.77 -9.86
C LYS A 71 9.46 23.61 -10.45
N GLN A 72 8.20 23.22 -10.26
CA GLN A 72 7.11 24.15 -10.53
C GLN A 72 7.43 25.43 -9.75
N SER A 73 7.70 26.49 -10.49
CA SER A 73 7.85 27.82 -9.93
C SER A 73 6.48 28.22 -9.43
N SER A 74 6.38 28.26 -8.10
CA SER A 74 5.37 28.98 -7.32
C SER A 74 3.97 28.33 -7.21
N PRO A 75 3.34 28.37 -6.01
CA PRO A 75 1.91 28.06 -5.81
C PRO A 75 0.94 29.06 -6.48
N PHE A 76 1.44 29.88 -7.41
CA PHE A 76 0.71 30.92 -8.12
C PHE A 76 0.52 30.61 -9.61
N ASN A 77 1.03 29.48 -10.11
CA ASN A 77 0.72 29.03 -11.46
C ASN A 77 -0.52 28.13 -11.42
N ASN A 78 -1.64 28.65 -11.95
CA ASN A 78 -2.93 27.96 -12.16
C ASN A 78 -2.86 26.70 -13.07
N HIS A 79 -1.69 26.07 -13.19
CA HIS A 79 -1.41 25.01 -14.13
C HIS A 79 -1.31 23.62 -13.50
N LEU A 80 -1.23 23.49 -12.16
CA LEU A 80 -1.21 22.17 -11.52
C LEU A 80 -2.55 21.45 -11.74
N ASN A 81 -2.48 20.40 -12.58
CA ASN A 81 -3.60 19.53 -12.93
C ASN A 81 -3.16 18.06 -13.02
N CYS A 82 -4.14 17.16 -13.14
CA CYS A 82 -3.90 15.72 -13.17
C CYS A 82 -2.96 15.29 -14.30
N LYS A 83 -3.11 15.86 -15.49
CA LYS A 83 -2.29 15.52 -16.66
C LYS A 83 -0.82 15.85 -16.40
N GLU A 84 -0.55 17.06 -15.89
CA GLU A 84 0.82 17.51 -15.66
C GLU A 84 1.56 16.62 -14.65
N ILE A 85 0.92 16.32 -13.50
CA ILE A 85 1.55 15.50 -12.47
C ILE A 85 1.72 14.06 -12.95
N THR A 86 0.75 13.53 -13.69
CA THR A 86 0.84 12.19 -14.29
C THR A 86 2.00 12.09 -15.29
N ASP A 87 2.11 13.05 -16.21
CA ASP A 87 3.19 13.09 -17.20
C ASP A 87 4.57 13.17 -16.53
N ARG A 88 4.67 13.88 -15.40
CA ARG A 88 5.90 13.96 -14.60
C ARG A 88 6.26 12.64 -13.92
N VAL A 89 5.29 11.91 -13.37
CA VAL A 89 5.51 10.58 -12.79
C VAL A 89 6.00 9.60 -13.86
N LEU A 90 5.37 9.62 -15.03
CA LEU A 90 5.77 8.78 -16.17
C LEU A 90 7.13 9.17 -16.73
N ALA A 91 7.45 10.45 -16.79
CA ALA A 91 8.77 10.92 -17.22
C ALA A 91 9.88 10.38 -16.31
N ASP A 92 9.68 10.35 -14.99
CA ASP A 92 10.66 9.75 -14.08
C ASP A 92 10.76 8.22 -14.26
N ASN A 93 9.72 7.55 -14.78
CA ASN A 93 9.59 6.09 -14.76
C ASN A 93 9.00 5.50 -16.07
N PRO A 94 9.55 5.82 -17.27
CA PRO A 94 8.85 5.64 -18.55
C PRO A 94 8.64 4.16 -18.94
N GLN A 95 9.44 3.25 -18.37
CA GLN A 95 9.37 1.82 -18.67
C GLN A 95 8.83 0.99 -17.51
N THR A 96 8.74 1.56 -16.31
CA THR A 96 8.40 0.82 -15.09
C THR A 96 7.01 1.15 -14.59
N ILE A 97 6.52 2.37 -14.77
CA ILE A 97 5.18 2.78 -14.29
C ILE A 97 4.25 2.97 -15.48
N ARG A 98 3.00 2.50 -15.32
CA ARG A 98 1.91 2.76 -16.26
C ARG A 98 0.67 3.29 -15.56
N ILE A 99 -0.16 4.00 -16.30
CA ILE A 99 -1.47 4.44 -15.85
C ILE A 99 -2.48 3.29 -15.99
N ILE A 100 -3.38 3.18 -15.03
CA ILE A 100 -4.61 2.40 -15.15
C ILE A 100 -5.78 3.35 -15.01
N ASP A 101 -6.77 3.18 -15.87
CA ASP A 101 -8.07 3.82 -15.73
C ASP A 101 -8.72 3.51 -14.37
N GLN A 102 -9.45 4.48 -13.83
CA GLN A 102 -10.04 4.40 -12.48
C GLN A 102 -11.06 3.27 -12.33
N GLU A 103 -11.92 3.06 -13.33
CA GLU A 103 -12.94 2.01 -13.32
C GLU A 103 -12.30 0.62 -13.38
N ILE A 104 -11.22 0.50 -14.15
CA ILE A 104 -10.46 -0.75 -14.28
C ILE A 104 -9.68 -1.03 -12.99
N ALA A 105 -8.98 -0.04 -12.46
CA ALA A 105 -8.08 -0.18 -11.32
C ALA A 105 -8.82 -0.66 -10.06
N PHE A 106 -10.11 -0.38 -9.96
CA PHE A 106 -10.90 -0.85 -8.84
C PHE A 106 -11.22 -2.35 -8.92
N HIS A 107 -11.68 -2.78 -10.09
CA HIS A 107 -12.23 -4.12 -10.30
C HIS A 107 -11.19 -5.16 -10.69
N LYS A 108 -10.02 -4.74 -11.20
CA LYS A 108 -8.94 -5.64 -11.62
C LYS A 108 -7.72 -5.50 -10.70
N PRO A 109 -7.07 -6.59 -10.32
CA PRO A 109 -5.77 -6.50 -9.66
C PRO A 109 -4.75 -5.84 -10.61
N ALA A 110 -3.69 -5.25 -10.05
CA ALA A 110 -2.53 -4.89 -10.86
C ALA A 110 -1.93 -6.15 -11.48
N HIS A 111 -1.13 -5.99 -12.54
CA HIS A 111 -0.46 -7.13 -13.13
C HIS A 111 0.48 -7.81 -12.13
N LYS A 112 0.84 -9.06 -12.42
CA LYS A 112 1.84 -9.79 -11.65
C LYS A 112 3.08 -8.92 -11.47
N ASN A 113 3.70 -9.00 -10.29
CA ASN A 113 4.89 -8.23 -9.91
C ASN A 113 4.65 -6.72 -9.67
N HIS A 114 3.42 -6.22 -9.81
CA HIS A 114 3.09 -4.81 -9.63
C HIS A 114 2.08 -4.60 -8.51
N TYR A 115 2.05 -3.40 -7.93
CA TYR A 115 1.06 -2.93 -6.99
C TYR A 115 0.49 -1.59 -7.47
N LYS A 116 -0.48 -1.02 -6.75
CA LYS A 116 -1.14 0.23 -7.15
C LYS A 116 -0.70 1.44 -6.34
N GLY A 117 -0.47 2.54 -7.05
CA GLY A 117 -0.48 3.91 -6.51
C GLY A 117 -1.73 4.67 -6.96
N PHE A 118 -2.04 5.77 -6.29
CA PHE A 118 -3.17 6.63 -6.62
C PHE A 118 -2.79 8.09 -6.48
N LEU A 119 -3.18 8.92 -7.46
CA LEU A 119 -2.97 10.37 -7.49
C LEU A 119 -4.31 11.10 -7.34
N MET A 120 -4.27 12.12 -6.49
CA MET A 120 -5.31 13.12 -6.32
C MET A 120 -4.66 14.50 -6.16
N ILE A 121 -5.37 15.54 -6.53
CA ILE A 121 -4.88 16.92 -6.47
C ILE A 121 -5.87 17.84 -5.77
N SER A 122 -5.32 18.90 -5.18
CA SER A 122 -6.01 20.15 -4.87
C SER A 122 -5.71 21.08 -6.05
N PRO A 123 -6.62 21.26 -7.02
CA PRO A 123 -6.34 21.94 -8.28
C PRO A 123 -5.65 23.30 -8.07
N GLY A 124 -4.58 23.56 -8.82
CA GLY A 124 -3.77 24.78 -8.71
C GLY A 124 -2.93 24.93 -7.43
N ASN A 125 -3.08 24.05 -6.43
CA ASN A 125 -2.43 24.18 -5.12
C ASN A 125 -1.36 23.11 -4.87
N ASP A 126 -1.76 21.84 -4.88
CA ASP A 126 -0.87 20.73 -4.51
C ASP A 126 -1.37 19.39 -5.08
N TYR A 127 -0.48 18.40 -5.08
CA TYR A 127 -0.81 17.01 -5.39
C TYR A 127 -0.55 16.12 -4.17
N HIS A 128 -1.16 14.95 -4.17
CA HIS A 128 -0.88 13.94 -3.16
C HIS A 128 -0.74 12.56 -3.80
N PHE A 129 -0.22 11.60 -3.05
CA PHE A 129 -0.19 10.20 -3.49
C PHE A 129 -0.57 9.24 -2.36
N ALA A 130 -1.32 8.20 -2.71
CA ALA A 130 -1.63 7.07 -1.85
C ALA A 130 -1.10 5.75 -2.46
N ARG A 131 -0.89 4.74 -1.61
CA ARG A 131 -0.34 3.44 -1.97
C ARG A 131 -1.22 2.32 -1.46
N GLN A 132 -1.42 1.28 -2.28
CA GLN A 132 -2.03 0.04 -1.83
C GLN A 132 -0.98 -0.82 -1.10
N ASP A 133 -1.32 -1.30 0.09
CA ASP A 133 -0.45 -2.12 0.95
C ASP A 133 -1.07 -3.49 1.24
N ASN A 134 -0.22 -4.46 1.57
CA ASN A 134 -0.61 -5.75 2.13
C ASN A 134 -0.25 -5.83 3.62
N ARG A 135 -1.27 -5.84 4.47
CA ARG A 135 -1.10 -5.90 5.93
C ARG A 135 -0.55 -7.25 6.38
N LEU A 136 -0.97 -8.35 5.76
CA LEU A 136 -0.67 -9.71 6.20
C LEU A 136 0.82 -10.07 6.14
N ILE A 137 1.64 -9.33 5.40
CA ILE A 137 3.10 -9.50 5.43
C ILE A 137 3.64 -9.41 6.87
N THR A 138 3.09 -8.50 7.69
CA THR A 138 3.49 -8.41 9.11
C THR A 138 3.15 -9.69 9.88
N ILE A 139 2.01 -10.32 9.56
CA ILE A 139 1.63 -11.60 10.14
C ILE A 139 2.56 -12.73 9.69
N TYR A 140 2.89 -12.78 8.40
CA TYR A 140 3.81 -13.78 7.84
C TYR A 140 5.17 -13.72 8.52
N ARG A 141 5.68 -12.51 8.77
CA ARG A 141 6.94 -12.30 9.49
C ARG A 141 6.86 -12.78 10.93
N LYS A 142 5.74 -12.52 11.64
CA LYS A 142 5.53 -13.06 13.00
C LYS A 142 5.42 -14.58 13.01
N MET A 143 4.78 -15.19 12.02
CA MET A 143 4.74 -16.65 11.87
C MET A 143 6.14 -17.22 11.60
N HIS A 144 6.93 -16.54 10.76
CA HIS A 144 8.30 -16.91 10.47
C HIS A 144 9.22 -16.79 11.69
N GLU A 145 9.17 -15.68 12.41
CA GLU A 145 9.93 -15.45 13.66
C GLU A 145 9.69 -16.58 14.67
N LEU A 146 8.47 -17.12 14.72
CA LEU A 146 8.08 -18.24 15.60
C LEU A 146 8.31 -19.63 14.98
N LYS A 147 9.06 -19.73 13.88
CA LYS A 147 9.40 -20.99 13.18
C LYS A 147 8.19 -21.86 12.85
N LEU A 148 7.05 -21.24 12.55
CA LEU A 148 5.80 -21.99 12.34
C LEU A 148 5.89 -22.96 11.16
N LEU A 149 6.59 -22.60 10.09
CA LEU A 149 6.75 -23.47 8.92
C LEU A 149 7.43 -24.79 9.30
N ASP A 150 8.50 -24.73 10.09
CA ASP A 150 9.27 -25.90 10.56
C ASP A 150 8.37 -26.82 11.39
N PHE A 151 7.61 -26.24 12.31
CA PHE A 151 6.64 -26.97 13.14
C PHE A 151 5.55 -27.66 12.30
N LEU A 152 5.00 -26.97 11.29
CA LEU A 152 3.99 -27.53 10.41
C LEU A 152 4.52 -28.67 9.53
N LEU A 153 5.80 -28.59 9.11
CA LEU A 153 6.49 -29.65 8.37
C LEU A 153 6.72 -30.88 9.27
N GLN A 154 7.23 -30.68 10.49
CA GLN A 154 7.48 -31.76 11.46
C GLN A 154 6.18 -32.52 11.80
N MET A 155 5.08 -31.79 11.98
CA MET A 155 3.75 -32.39 12.22
C MET A 155 3.08 -32.97 10.96
N LYS A 156 3.75 -32.92 9.79
CA LYS A 156 3.20 -33.35 8.50
C LYS A 156 1.86 -32.69 8.17
N LYS A 157 1.63 -31.46 8.64
CA LYS A 157 0.44 -30.65 8.29
C LYS A 157 0.56 -30.03 6.91
N ILE A 158 1.79 -29.78 6.49
CA ILE A 158 2.19 -29.40 5.14
C ILE A 158 3.36 -30.28 4.70
N THR A 159 3.60 -30.38 3.41
CA THR A 159 4.80 -31.02 2.85
C THR A 159 5.43 -30.11 1.80
N LEU A 160 6.72 -30.32 1.55
CA LEU A 160 7.48 -29.61 0.52
C LEU A 160 8.07 -30.64 -0.45
N ASN A 161 7.62 -30.62 -1.70
CA ASN A 161 8.13 -31.48 -2.76
C ASN A 161 8.68 -30.60 -3.88
N ASN A 162 9.96 -30.75 -4.24
CA ASN A 162 10.62 -29.93 -5.27
C ASN A 162 10.34 -28.42 -5.08
N ASN A 163 10.53 -27.92 -3.85
CA ASN A 163 10.24 -26.53 -3.45
C ASN A 163 8.78 -26.07 -3.62
N THR A 164 7.84 -27.00 -3.81
CA THR A 164 6.40 -26.75 -3.90
C THR A 164 5.70 -27.17 -2.62
N LEU A 165 4.92 -26.25 -2.05
CA LEU A 165 4.13 -26.51 -0.84
C LEU A 165 2.85 -27.30 -1.18
N HIS A 166 2.55 -28.31 -0.38
CA HIS A 166 1.32 -29.08 -0.47
C HIS A 166 0.60 -29.14 0.88
N ILE A 167 -0.73 -29.16 0.84
CA ILE A 167 -1.60 -29.25 2.01
C ILE A 167 -2.64 -30.34 1.75
N LYS A 168 -2.77 -31.32 2.65
CA LYS A 168 -3.87 -32.29 2.61
C LYS A 168 -5.21 -31.57 2.87
N PRO A 169 -6.32 -31.88 2.18
CA PRO A 169 -7.59 -31.17 2.33
C PRO A 169 -8.08 -31.04 3.78
N ASN A 170 -7.92 -32.11 4.58
CA ASN A 170 -8.29 -32.13 6.01
C ASN A 170 -7.47 -31.15 6.88
N ASN A 171 -6.28 -30.72 6.44
CA ASN A 171 -5.43 -29.78 7.18
C ASN A 171 -5.79 -28.31 6.91
N LYS A 172 -6.55 -27.97 5.85
CA LYS A 172 -6.90 -26.58 5.52
C LYS A 172 -7.61 -25.88 6.67
N ARG A 173 -8.56 -26.56 7.31
CA ARG A 173 -9.33 -25.99 8.45
C ARG A 173 -8.44 -25.72 9.66
N PHE A 174 -7.49 -26.63 9.94
CA PHE A 174 -6.50 -26.44 11.01
C PHE A 174 -5.60 -25.24 10.73
N LEU A 175 -5.03 -25.15 9.53
CA LEU A 175 -4.16 -24.05 9.13
C LEU A 175 -4.90 -22.71 9.12
N ALA A 176 -6.16 -22.68 8.66
CA ALA A 176 -6.99 -21.48 8.74
C ALA A 176 -7.15 -20.99 10.19
N LYS A 177 -7.36 -21.89 11.15
CA LYS A 177 -7.40 -21.52 12.58
C LYS A 177 -6.06 -20.93 13.04
N ILE A 178 -4.94 -21.49 12.61
CA ILE A 178 -3.61 -20.93 12.95
C ILE A 178 -3.45 -19.51 12.40
N PHE A 179 -3.75 -19.26 11.12
CA PHE A 179 -3.72 -17.91 10.56
C PHE A 179 -4.65 -16.96 11.33
N MET A 180 -5.88 -17.39 11.63
CA MET A 180 -6.84 -16.61 12.42
C MET A 180 -6.27 -16.24 13.80
N LEU A 181 -5.61 -17.18 14.50
CA LEU A 181 -4.99 -16.91 15.81
C LEU A 181 -3.94 -15.80 15.71
N PHE A 182 -3.07 -15.84 14.69
CA PHE A 182 -2.06 -14.81 14.48
C PHE A 182 -2.67 -13.46 14.10
N VAL A 183 -3.66 -13.43 13.20
CA VAL A 183 -4.33 -12.19 12.80
C VAL A 183 -5.05 -11.58 14.00
N ASN A 184 -5.80 -12.37 14.78
CA ASN A 184 -6.50 -11.89 15.97
C ASN A 184 -5.54 -11.31 17.00
N ARG A 185 -4.37 -11.94 17.18
CA ARG A 185 -3.37 -11.49 18.16
C ARG A 185 -2.61 -10.23 17.72
N TYR A 186 -2.24 -10.14 16.45
CA TYR A 186 -1.28 -9.13 15.99
C TYR A 186 -1.87 -8.10 15.00
N MET A 187 -3.12 -8.24 14.59
CA MET A 187 -3.74 -7.41 13.55
C MET A 187 -5.24 -7.20 13.78
N LYS A 188 -5.61 -6.90 15.03
CA LYS A 188 -7.00 -6.63 15.44
C LYS A 188 -7.75 -5.64 14.53
N PRO A 189 -7.16 -4.51 14.07
CA PRO A 189 -7.89 -3.56 13.22
C PRO A 189 -8.42 -4.15 11.91
N ILE A 190 -7.74 -5.15 11.33
CA ILE A 190 -8.21 -5.80 10.08
C ILE A 190 -9.32 -6.81 10.37
N VAL A 191 -9.29 -7.44 11.54
CA VAL A 191 -10.39 -8.32 12.00
C VAL A 191 -11.66 -7.49 12.24
N GLU A 192 -11.53 -6.36 12.92
CA GLU A 192 -12.62 -5.40 13.15
C GLU A 192 -13.17 -4.85 11.83
N LEU A 193 -12.28 -4.52 10.89
CA LEU A 193 -12.69 -4.13 9.54
C LEU A 193 -13.46 -5.24 8.82
N ALA A 194 -13.00 -6.50 8.91
CA ALA A 194 -13.70 -7.62 8.30
C ALA A 194 -15.08 -7.84 8.94
N ASN A 195 -15.19 -7.70 10.26
CA ASN A 195 -16.48 -7.81 10.97
C ASN A 195 -17.48 -6.73 10.52
N THR A 196 -17.02 -5.49 10.35
CA THR A 196 -17.88 -4.38 9.92
C THR A 196 -18.24 -4.44 8.43
N THR A 197 -17.31 -4.89 7.58
CA THR A 197 -17.52 -4.95 6.12
C THR A 197 -18.31 -6.19 5.70
N PHE A 198 -18.13 -7.32 6.41
CA PHE A 198 -18.75 -8.61 6.10
C PHE A 198 -19.43 -9.24 7.33
N PRO A 199 -20.36 -8.55 8.02
CA PRO A 199 -20.90 -8.98 9.31
C PRO A 199 -21.58 -10.34 9.23
N LYS A 200 -22.35 -10.59 8.16
CA LYS A 200 -22.98 -11.91 7.94
C LYS A 200 -21.93 -12.99 7.85
N GLN A 201 -20.91 -12.82 7.01
CA GLN A 201 -19.91 -13.85 6.77
C GLN A 201 -18.91 -14.00 7.91
N MET A 202 -18.74 -12.99 8.76
CA MET A 202 -17.84 -13.06 9.90
C MET A 202 -18.52 -13.63 11.15
N LEU A 203 -19.75 -13.19 11.44
CA LEU A 203 -20.46 -13.54 12.68
C LEU A 203 -21.26 -14.86 12.58
N THR A 204 -21.88 -15.15 11.44
CA THR A 204 -22.78 -16.32 11.34
C THR A 204 -22.05 -17.61 10.98
N THR A 205 -20.88 -17.53 10.34
CA THR A 205 -20.14 -18.74 9.94
C THR A 205 -19.18 -19.21 11.02
N LYS A 206 -19.27 -20.49 11.38
CA LYS A 206 -18.24 -21.19 12.19
C LYS A 206 -17.10 -21.76 11.33
N ASN A 207 -17.02 -21.39 10.05
CA ASN A 207 -15.99 -21.90 9.13
C ASN A 207 -14.78 -20.93 9.09
N PRO A 208 -13.62 -21.33 9.66
CA PRO A 208 -12.45 -20.45 9.73
C PRO A 208 -11.87 -20.10 8.36
N ILE A 209 -12.03 -20.95 7.34
CA ILE A 209 -11.56 -20.66 5.98
C ILE A 209 -12.40 -19.51 5.38
N LYS A 210 -13.72 -19.53 5.60
CA LYS A 210 -14.62 -18.45 5.12
C LYS A 210 -14.29 -17.13 5.80
N GLN A 211 -14.14 -17.12 7.13
CA GLN A 211 -13.75 -15.93 7.88
C GLN A 211 -12.39 -15.39 7.41
N LEU A 212 -11.39 -16.28 7.29
CA LEU A 212 -10.06 -15.91 6.85
C LEU A 212 -10.05 -15.34 5.42
N LYS A 213 -10.93 -15.81 4.53
CA LYS A 213 -11.10 -15.25 3.18
C LYS A 213 -11.55 -13.78 3.22
N HIS A 214 -12.41 -13.41 4.16
CA HIS A 214 -12.87 -12.02 4.33
C HIS A 214 -11.82 -11.14 4.99
N ILE A 215 -11.10 -11.66 5.99
CA ILE A 215 -9.93 -10.99 6.56
C ILE A 215 -8.86 -10.75 5.50
N HIS A 216 -8.55 -11.75 4.68
CA HIS A 216 -7.58 -11.62 3.59
C HIS A 216 -7.98 -10.51 2.62
N LYS A 217 -9.26 -10.40 2.25
CA LYS A 217 -9.76 -9.27 1.45
C LYS A 217 -9.52 -7.92 2.15
N CYS A 218 -9.89 -7.82 3.43
CA CYS A 218 -9.71 -6.60 4.24
C CYS A 218 -8.25 -6.25 4.53
N SER A 219 -7.30 -7.15 4.29
CA SER A 219 -5.88 -6.89 4.53
C SER A 219 -5.20 -6.03 3.47
N PHE A 220 -5.86 -5.80 2.34
CA PHE A 220 -5.38 -4.92 1.28
C PHE A 220 -6.04 -3.55 1.43
N THR A 221 -5.29 -2.63 2.02
CA THR A 221 -5.76 -1.29 2.38
C THR A 221 -4.86 -0.25 1.74
N TRP A 222 -5.28 0.99 1.76
CA TRP A 222 -4.50 2.10 1.26
C TRP A 222 -3.89 2.91 2.41
N SER A 223 -2.76 3.53 2.13
CA SER A 223 -2.08 4.44 3.05
C SER A 223 -1.36 5.55 2.29
N HIS A 224 -0.95 6.60 3.01
CA HIS A 224 -0.29 7.76 2.45
C HIS A 224 0.64 8.41 3.47
N LYS A 225 1.44 9.39 3.02
CA LYS A 225 2.36 10.14 3.88
C LYS A 225 2.37 11.63 3.50
N PRO A 226 1.60 12.49 4.19
CA PRO A 226 1.53 13.91 3.87
C PRO A 226 2.84 14.64 4.19
N GLY A 227 3.59 15.06 3.18
CA GLY A 227 4.82 15.84 3.36
C GLY A 227 5.80 15.24 4.38
N ALA A 228 6.13 16.00 5.43
CA ALA A 228 7.04 15.59 6.51
C ALA A 228 6.35 14.87 7.68
N THR A 229 5.04 14.64 7.60
CA THR A 229 4.24 14.05 8.68
C THR A 229 4.36 12.52 8.71
N ASN A 230 3.62 11.86 9.60
CA ASN A 230 3.66 10.41 9.72
C ASN A 230 2.91 9.74 8.55
N ALA A 231 3.47 8.65 8.02
CA ALA A 231 2.71 7.72 7.18
C ALA A 231 1.52 7.17 7.98
N THR A 232 0.36 7.15 7.34
CA THR A 232 -0.93 6.80 7.94
C THR A 232 -1.81 6.09 6.93
N ASP A 233 -2.68 5.22 7.41
CA ASP A 233 -3.74 4.53 6.66
C ASP A 233 -5.11 5.20 6.81
N LYS A 234 -5.13 6.38 7.40
CA LYS A 234 -6.34 7.13 7.73
C LYS A 234 -6.58 8.27 6.76
N ASP A 235 -7.83 8.46 6.39
CA ASP A 235 -8.30 9.63 5.64
C ASP A 235 -8.54 10.85 6.57
N ALA A 236 -9.05 11.94 6.02
CA ALA A 236 -9.35 13.15 6.78
C ALA A 236 -10.45 12.95 7.84
N SER A 237 -11.33 11.96 7.69
CA SER A 237 -12.34 11.57 8.67
C SER A 237 -11.83 10.54 9.69
N ASN A 238 -10.53 10.22 9.70
CA ASN A 238 -9.91 9.19 10.55
C ASN A 238 -10.39 7.75 10.24
N ASN A 239 -10.94 7.52 9.06
CA ASN A 239 -11.37 6.21 8.59
C ASN A 239 -10.21 5.49 7.87
N MET A 240 -10.15 4.16 7.99
CA MET A 240 -9.20 3.38 7.22
C MET A 240 -9.52 3.45 5.72
N ILE A 241 -8.52 3.69 4.89
CA ILE A 241 -8.72 3.88 3.45
C ILE A 241 -8.83 2.50 2.77
N LEU A 242 -10.02 2.16 2.27
CA LEU A 242 -10.28 0.91 1.54
C LEU A 242 -10.34 1.11 0.02
N ASN A 243 -10.83 2.29 -0.37
CA ASN A 243 -10.89 2.77 -1.74
C ASN A 243 -10.46 4.25 -1.73
N PRO A 244 -9.32 4.61 -2.36
CA PRO A 244 -8.84 5.97 -2.34
C PRO A 244 -9.75 6.92 -3.14
N MET A 245 -10.56 6.44 -4.09
CA MET A 245 -11.50 7.31 -4.82
C MET A 245 -12.64 7.83 -3.94
N ASN A 246 -13.01 7.07 -2.90
CA ASN A 246 -14.15 7.36 -2.02
C ASN A 246 -13.72 7.85 -0.64
N ALA A 247 -12.41 7.94 -0.39
CA ALA A 247 -11.88 8.37 0.89
C ALA A 247 -12.01 9.88 1.06
N ASN A 248 -12.14 10.35 2.30
CA ASN A 248 -12.20 11.78 2.55
C ASN A 248 -10.79 12.40 2.46
N TRP A 249 -10.48 13.08 1.36
CA TRP A 249 -9.24 13.83 1.18
C TRP A 249 -9.36 15.33 1.49
N ASN A 250 -10.46 15.75 2.10
CA ASN A 250 -10.65 17.13 2.53
C ASN A 250 -10.04 17.36 3.93
N TYR A 251 -8.79 17.84 3.97
CA TYR A 251 -8.10 18.19 5.21
C TYR A 251 -8.24 19.67 5.58
N SER A 252 -9.05 20.47 4.86
CA SER A 252 -9.25 21.89 5.18
C SER A 252 -9.79 22.16 6.59
N PRO A 253 -10.66 21.33 7.19
CA PRO A 253 -11.08 21.51 8.59
C PRO A 253 -9.94 21.35 9.60
N LYS A 254 -8.79 20.80 9.17
CA LYS A 254 -7.58 20.62 9.98
C LYS A 254 -6.46 21.61 9.60
N GLY A 255 -6.80 22.67 8.86
CA GLY A 255 -5.85 23.70 8.42
C GLY A 255 -4.93 23.28 7.27
N SER A 256 -5.34 22.30 6.45
CA SER A 256 -4.59 21.83 5.29
C SER A 256 -5.42 21.94 4.00
N LEU A 257 -5.02 21.27 2.91
CA LEU A 257 -5.68 21.36 1.61
C LEU A 257 -6.83 20.35 1.44
N ASN A 258 -7.71 20.66 0.48
CA ASN A 258 -8.73 19.76 -0.01
C ASN A 258 -8.30 19.14 -1.35
N TYR A 259 -7.91 17.87 -1.35
CA TYR A 259 -7.57 17.17 -2.59
C TYR A 259 -8.85 16.65 -3.25
N SER A 260 -9.59 17.55 -3.90
CA SER A 260 -10.94 17.31 -4.40
C SER A 260 -11.01 16.58 -5.75
N GLU A 261 -9.91 16.46 -6.48
CA GLU A 261 -9.89 15.87 -7.82
C GLU A 261 -9.08 14.57 -7.84
N ASN A 262 -9.75 13.46 -8.19
CA ASN A 262 -9.15 12.14 -8.37
C ASN A 262 -8.57 12.03 -9.79
N CYS A 263 -7.28 11.73 -9.92
CA CYS A 263 -6.62 11.71 -11.23
C CYS A 263 -6.56 10.31 -11.84
N CYS A 264 -5.72 9.43 -11.30
CA CYS A 264 -5.47 8.13 -11.90
C CYS A 264 -4.86 7.14 -10.91
N PHE A 265 -4.87 5.87 -11.30
CA PHE A 265 -4.07 4.84 -10.66
C PHE A 265 -2.79 4.60 -11.44
N PHE A 266 -1.74 4.22 -10.73
CA PHE A 266 -0.50 3.75 -11.31
C PHE A 266 -0.34 2.25 -11.03
N GLU A 267 0.12 1.47 -12.00
CA GLU A 267 0.81 0.22 -11.68
C GLU A 267 2.29 0.49 -11.49
N ILE A 268 2.79 0.05 -10.36
CA ILE A 268 4.15 0.30 -9.90
C ILE A 268 4.78 -1.08 -9.64
N PRO A 269 5.98 -1.37 -10.17
CA PRO A 269 6.62 -2.65 -9.93
C PRO A 269 6.99 -2.74 -8.46
N ASN A 270 6.88 -3.94 -7.90
CA ASN A 270 7.47 -4.20 -6.59
C ASN A 270 8.99 -3.96 -6.67
N ASN A 271 9.59 -3.31 -5.67
CA ASN A 271 11.01 -2.95 -5.71
C ASN A 271 11.97 -4.16 -5.71
N ASN A 272 11.46 -5.40 -5.51
CA ASN A 272 12.24 -6.62 -5.75
C ASN A 272 12.37 -6.99 -7.24
N ILE A 273 11.62 -6.31 -8.11
CA ILE A 273 11.47 -6.63 -9.53
C ILE A 273 12.10 -5.54 -10.37
N ALA A 274 11.78 -4.28 -10.08
CA ALA A 274 12.41 -3.13 -10.71
C ALA A 274 12.43 -1.93 -9.75
N ASP A 275 13.50 -1.16 -9.83
CA ASP A 275 13.61 0.11 -9.14
C ASP A 275 12.79 1.19 -9.86
N THR A 276 12.08 1.99 -9.08
CA THR A 276 11.43 3.22 -9.56
C THR A 276 12.28 4.43 -9.21
N LEU A 277 12.24 5.50 -9.98
CA LEU A 277 12.91 6.75 -9.68
C LEU A 277 11.93 7.69 -8.99
N SER A 278 12.30 8.12 -7.79
CA SER A 278 11.62 9.20 -7.07
C SER A 278 12.53 10.43 -6.90
N THR A 279 13.81 10.35 -7.26
CA THR A 279 14.80 11.32 -6.78
C THR A 279 14.74 12.65 -7.51
N GLY A 280 14.16 13.62 -6.81
CA GLY A 280 14.41 15.05 -7.00
C GLY A 280 15.70 15.53 -6.33
N VAL A 281 16.84 14.90 -6.62
CA VAL A 281 18.17 15.46 -6.33
C VAL A 281 18.94 15.46 -7.64
N ASN A 282 19.44 16.64 -8.03
CA ASN A 282 20.08 16.87 -9.32
C ASN A 282 21.23 15.85 -9.54
N LYS A 283 21.29 15.23 -10.74
CA LYS A 283 22.34 14.25 -11.12
C LYS A 283 23.77 14.81 -10.93
N ILE A 284 23.91 16.12 -10.81
CA ILE A 284 25.17 16.86 -10.67
C ILE A 284 25.91 16.57 -9.35
N HIS A 285 25.26 16.04 -8.30
CA HIS A 285 25.91 15.75 -7.01
C HIS A 285 26.23 14.26 -6.75
N HIS A 286 26.40 13.45 -7.79
CA HIS A 286 26.71 12.03 -7.63
C HIS A 286 28.17 11.77 -7.25
N ASN A 287 28.46 11.81 -5.95
CA ASN A 287 29.55 11.02 -5.38
C ASN A 287 29.11 9.53 -5.35
N LYS A 288 29.94 8.58 -5.81
CA LYS A 288 29.59 7.13 -5.94
C LYS A 288 28.97 6.51 -4.67
N ARG A 289 29.29 7.06 -3.48
CA ARG A 289 28.76 6.62 -2.17
C ARG A 289 27.28 6.93 -1.94
N ASN A 290 26.70 7.91 -2.63
CA ASN A 290 25.31 8.38 -2.45
C ASN A 290 24.40 8.03 -3.63
N ASN A 291 24.75 6.99 -4.41
CA ASN A 291 23.87 6.47 -5.46
C ASN A 291 22.51 6.05 -4.83
N PRO A 292 21.36 6.55 -5.31
CA PRO A 292 20.03 6.21 -4.80
C PRO A 292 19.80 4.70 -4.67
N LEU A 293 20.36 3.89 -5.59
CA LEU A 293 20.25 2.44 -5.56
C LEU A 293 20.96 1.81 -4.35
N ASN A 294 22.09 2.38 -3.91
CA ASN A 294 22.90 1.84 -2.82
C ASN A 294 22.37 2.22 -1.43
N ILE A 295 21.65 3.34 -1.34
CA ILE A 295 21.12 3.86 -0.07
C ILE A 295 19.67 3.45 0.18
N ARG A 296 19.02 2.78 -0.76
CA ARG A 296 17.66 2.23 -0.58
C ARG A 296 17.61 1.24 0.57
N LYS A 297 16.58 1.38 1.39
CA LYS A 297 16.14 0.41 2.37
C LYS A 297 14.94 -0.32 1.77
N ASN A 298 15.20 -1.46 1.15
CA ASN A 298 14.14 -2.30 0.64
C ASN A 298 13.30 -2.83 1.82
N ILE A 299 12.02 -2.45 1.84
CA ILE A 299 11.04 -2.92 2.81
C ILE A 299 9.93 -3.76 2.14
N SER A 300 10.10 -4.13 0.87
CA SER A 300 9.21 -5.02 0.14
C SER A 300 9.20 -6.44 0.74
N HIS A 301 8.46 -7.35 0.09
CA HIS A 301 8.40 -8.76 0.46
C HIS A 301 9.80 -9.39 0.61
N GLU A 302 9.96 -10.22 1.63
CA GLU A 302 11.09 -11.13 1.76
C GLU A 302 10.72 -12.52 1.24
N THR A 303 11.70 -13.38 0.98
CA THR A 303 11.46 -14.76 0.50
C THR A 303 10.46 -15.51 1.37
N ASN A 304 10.55 -15.36 2.70
CA ASN A 304 9.64 -15.99 3.65
C ASN A 304 8.20 -15.46 3.54
N ASP A 305 8.01 -14.17 3.25
CA ASP A 305 6.68 -13.58 3.08
C ASP A 305 5.93 -14.27 1.92
N MET A 306 6.65 -14.58 0.83
CA MET A 306 6.10 -15.27 -0.33
C MET A 306 5.71 -16.72 -0.02
N ILE A 307 6.44 -17.42 0.85
CA ILE A 307 6.13 -18.79 1.28
C ILE A 307 4.80 -18.81 2.05
N TYR A 308 4.63 -17.92 3.04
CA TYR A 308 3.38 -17.83 3.80
C TYR A 308 2.21 -17.35 2.95
N GLN A 309 2.45 -16.45 2.00
CA GLN A 309 1.41 -16.02 1.05
C GLN A 309 0.94 -17.19 0.16
N LYS A 310 1.86 -18.03 -0.33
CA LYS A 310 1.53 -19.26 -1.06
C LYS A 310 0.75 -20.24 -0.17
N LEU A 311 1.20 -20.43 1.07
CA LEU A 311 0.51 -21.25 2.05
C LEU A 311 -0.92 -20.77 2.29
N LEU A 312 -1.13 -19.47 2.48
CA LEU A 312 -2.46 -18.89 2.65
C LEU A 312 -3.33 -19.11 1.41
N LYS A 313 -2.80 -18.91 0.20
CA LYS A 313 -3.54 -19.18 -1.04
C LYS A 313 -4.00 -20.64 -1.13
N LEU A 314 -3.17 -21.59 -0.73
CA LEU A 314 -3.53 -23.02 -0.68
C LEU A 314 -4.58 -23.34 0.39
N VAL A 315 -4.57 -22.62 1.52
CA VAL A 315 -5.60 -22.74 2.57
C VAL A 315 -6.95 -22.20 2.09
N LEU A 316 -6.94 -21.12 1.28
CA LEU A 316 -8.13 -20.42 0.81
C LEU A 316 -8.71 -20.96 -0.51
N SER A 317 -7.98 -21.81 -1.24
CA SER A 317 -8.48 -22.53 -2.42
C SER A 317 -9.47 -23.62 -2.03
#